data_AF-A0A927MAC6-F1
#
_entry.id   AF-A0A927MAC6-F1
#
_cell.length_a   1.000
_cell.length_b   1.000
_cell.length_c   1.000
_cell.angle_alpha   90.00
_cell.angle_beta   90.00
_cell.angle_gamma   90.00
#
_symmetry.space_group_name_H-M   'P 1'
#
loop_
_entity.id
_entity.type
_entity.pdbx_description
1 polymer ?
#
loop_
_entity_poly.entity_id
_entity_poly.type
_entity_poly.pdbx_seq_one_letter_code
_entity_poly.pdbx_strand_id
1 'polypeptide(L)'
;MRGARIWLPVAVLFLLASAAAVAVPLVRGGGSAGAPDPRPTAAVERFACAQVASSVDDYCRRIAADLGRRAPLADGDRAAARPLQQALMEGFVRELGADCPGPTEPCLLPQATPPEAVRATPPEAVRRALVAAGFVDPVVRAARITDPAPSGAVLYAARAGYACLVGHVQPEIAAPPRVVGRLPDGACLST
;
A
#
# COMPACT_ATOMS: atom_id res chain seq x y z
N MET A 1 0.75 -51.45 60.20
CA MET A 1 0.50 -50.11 59.61
C MET A 1 1.75 -49.67 58.84
N ARG A 2 1.88 -50.13 57.60
CA ARG A 2 2.95 -49.82 56.63
C ARG A 2 2.26 -49.12 55.46
N GLY A 3 2.50 -47.84 55.23
CA GLY A 3 1.78 -47.15 54.13
C GLY A 3 2.02 -45.66 53.92
N ALA A 4 3.00 -45.03 54.59
CA ALA A 4 3.18 -43.57 54.49
C ALA A 4 4.61 -43.10 54.17
N ARG A 5 5.55 -44.01 53.88
CA ARG A 5 6.97 -43.65 53.67
C ARG A 5 7.48 -43.70 52.22
N ILE A 6 6.62 -44.05 51.26
CA ILE A 6 7.03 -44.24 49.84
C ILE A 6 6.52 -43.10 48.92
N TRP A 7 5.61 -42.25 49.39
CA TRP A 7 5.02 -41.18 48.55
C TRP A 7 5.82 -39.87 48.50
N LEU A 8 6.70 -39.62 49.47
CA LEU A 8 7.59 -38.46 49.48
C LEU A 8 8.66 -38.46 48.36
N PRO A 9 9.36 -39.56 48.04
CA PRO A 9 10.37 -39.53 46.97
C PRO A 9 9.78 -39.37 45.57
N VAL A 10 8.54 -39.82 45.33
CA VAL A 10 7.87 -39.71 44.02
C VAL A 10 7.47 -38.26 43.72
N ALA A 11 6.96 -37.54 44.71
CA ALA A 11 6.60 -36.12 44.55
C ALA A 11 7.83 -35.23 44.31
N VAL A 12 8.96 -35.52 44.96
CA VAL A 12 10.23 -34.80 44.77
C VAL A 12 10.84 -35.08 43.38
N LEU A 13 10.75 -36.33 42.89
CA LEU A 13 11.18 -36.68 41.53
C LEU A 13 10.36 -35.97 40.43
N PHE A 14 9.05 -35.81 40.62
CA PHE A 14 8.20 -35.10 39.65
C PHE A 14 8.46 -33.59 39.60
N LEU A 15 8.76 -32.97 40.75
CA LEU A 15 9.15 -31.55 40.81
C LEU A 15 10.55 -31.30 40.23
N LEU A 16 11.51 -32.21 40.43
CA LEU A 16 12.84 -32.11 39.82
C LEU A 16 12.82 -32.36 38.29
N ALA A 17 11.93 -33.22 37.79
CA ALA A 17 11.73 -33.39 36.35
C ALA A 17 11.10 -32.15 35.69
N SER A 18 10.26 -31.40 36.43
CA SER A 18 9.59 -30.19 35.92
C SER A 18 10.51 -28.96 35.90
N ALA A 19 11.57 -28.95 36.71
CA ALA A 19 12.56 -27.86 36.73
C ALA A 19 13.69 -28.02 35.68
N ALA A 20 13.89 -29.22 35.12
CA ALA A 20 14.87 -29.47 34.06
C ALA A 20 14.41 -29.03 32.65
N ALA A 21 13.17 -28.58 32.49
CA ALA A 21 12.67 -28.01 31.24
C ALA A 21 12.98 -26.50 31.08
N VAL A 22 13.58 -25.85 32.08
CA VAL A 22 13.86 -24.41 32.08
C VAL A 22 15.35 -24.17 32.40
N ALA A 23 16.26 -24.72 31.59
CA ALA A 23 17.60 -24.18 31.31
C ALA A 23 18.51 -25.23 30.65
N VAL A 24 18.50 -25.30 29.31
CA VAL A 24 19.69 -25.67 28.53
C VAL A 24 19.86 -24.65 27.39
N PRO A 25 21.04 -24.01 27.26
CA PRO A 25 21.31 -22.95 26.30
C PRO A 25 21.75 -23.48 24.92
N LEU A 26 21.46 -22.66 23.90
CA LEU A 26 22.25 -22.35 22.70
C LEU A 26 23.31 -23.39 22.25
N VAL A 27 23.11 -24.00 21.07
CA VAL A 27 23.88 -23.72 19.82
C VAL A 27 23.53 -24.78 18.75
N ARG A 28 23.25 -24.29 17.53
CA ARG A 28 22.93 -24.97 16.25
C ARG A 28 21.45 -25.21 15.92
N GLY A 29 20.74 -24.10 15.74
CA GLY A 29 19.62 -23.96 14.83
C GLY A 29 19.73 -22.63 14.09
N GLY A 30 20.72 -22.52 13.21
CA GLY A 30 20.83 -21.38 12.30
C GLY A 30 19.70 -21.48 11.28
N GLY A 31 18.74 -20.55 11.34
CA GLY A 31 17.58 -20.55 10.45
C GLY A 31 16.51 -19.59 10.92
N SER A 32 16.85 -18.30 10.91
CA SER A 32 15.97 -17.13 10.90
C SER A 32 14.68 -17.23 11.73
N ALA A 33 14.75 -16.70 12.96
CA ALA A 33 13.64 -15.87 13.44
C ALA A 33 13.28 -14.95 12.27
N GLY A 34 12.08 -15.14 11.71
CA GLY A 34 11.64 -14.40 10.54
C GLY A 34 11.77 -12.91 10.84
N ALA A 35 12.84 -12.31 10.31
CA ALA A 35 12.86 -10.89 10.07
C ALA A 35 11.53 -10.55 9.40
N PRO A 36 10.92 -9.38 9.67
CA PRO A 36 9.85 -8.90 8.82
C PRO A 36 10.35 -9.05 7.39
N ASP A 37 9.68 -9.94 6.64
CA ASP A 37 10.17 -10.38 5.34
C ASP A 37 10.36 -9.11 4.51
N PRO A 38 11.59 -8.77 4.09
CA PRO A 38 11.86 -7.57 3.32
C PRO A 38 11.39 -7.77 1.89
N ARG A 39 10.28 -8.50 1.67
CA ARG A 39 9.58 -8.42 0.40
C ARG A 39 9.31 -6.94 0.22
N PRO A 40 9.90 -6.29 -0.79
CA PRO A 40 9.52 -4.95 -1.10
C PRO A 40 8.00 -4.98 -1.23
N THR A 41 7.28 -4.05 -0.62
CA THR A 41 5.81 -3.94 -0.80
C THR A 41 5.40 -3.98 -2.28
N ALA A 42 6.30 -3.61 -3.20
CA ALA A 42 6.17 -3.86 -4.63
C ALA A 42 5.89 -5.33 -4.99
N ALA A 43 6.52 -6.30 -4.31
CA ALA A 43 6.21 -7.72 -4.44
C ALA A 43 4.78 -8.03 -3.95
N VAL A 44 4.36 -7.48 -2.81
CA VAL A 44 3.00 -7.69 -2.27
C VAL A 44 1.92 -7.14 -3.21
N GLU A 45 2.14 -5.94 -3.79
CA GLU A 45 1.23 -5.38 -4.81
C GLU A 45 1.22 -6.18 -6.12
N ARG A 46 2.38 -6.74 -6.53
CA ARG A 46 2.46 -7.67 -7.68
C ARG A 46 1.66 -8.95 -7.44
N PHE A 47 1.64 -9.47 -6.21
CA PHE A 47 0.86 -10.66 -5.86
C PHE A 47 -0.65 -10.39 -5.87
N ALA A 48 -1.11 -9.20 -5.47
CA ALA A 48 -2.53 -8.84 -5.54
C ALA A 48 -3.06 -8.78 -6.98
N CYS A 49 -2.25 -8.33 -7.93
CA CYS A 49 -2.61 -8.31 -9.36
C CYS A 49 -2.65 -9.72 -10.00
N ALA A 50 -1.99 -10.72 -9.42
CA ALA A 50 -1.96 -12.07 -9.97
C ALA A 50 -3.25 -12.88 -9.70
N GLN A 51 -4.13 -12.41 -8.79
CA GLN A 51 -5.32 -13.16 -8.34
C GLN A 51 -6.63 -12.76 -9.05
N VAL A 52 -6.64 -11.69 -9.86
CA VAL A 52 -7.85 -11.16 -10.52
C VAL A 52 -7.73 -11.30 -12.05
N ALA A 53 -7.70 -12.54 -12.55
CA ALA A 53 -7.59 -12.83 -13.99
C ALA A 53 -8.95 -13.18 -14.60
N SER A 54 -9.40 -12.38 -15.57
CA SER A 54 -10.31 -12.78 -16.68
C SER A 54 -10.95 -11.59 -17.43
N SER A 55 -10.89 -10.36 -16.91
CA SER A 55 -11.24 -9.14 -17.69
C SER A 55 -10.38 -7.91 -17.34
N VAL A 56 -9.46 -8.07 -16.38
CA VAL A 56 -8.57 -7.04 -15.81
C VAL A 56 -7.13 -7.16 -16.38
N ASP A 57 -6.91 -8.08 -17.32
CA ASP A 57 -5.59 -8.60 -17.70
C ASP A 57 -4.62 -7.53 -18.22
N ASP A 58 -5.10 -6.53 -18.97
CA ASP A 58 -4.25 -5.43 -19.44
C ASP A 58 -3.96 -4.41 -18.33
N TYR A 59 -4.91 -4.13 -17.44
CA TYR A 59 -4.73 -3.16 -16.37
C TYR A 59 -3.69 -3.62 -15.35
N CYS A 60 -3.82 -4.87 -14.86
CA CYS A 60 -2.85 -5.47 -13.94
C CYS A 60 -1.46 -5.59 -14.58
N ARG A 61 -1.37 -5.93 -15.88
CA ARG A 61 -0.11 -5.95 -16.60
C ARG A 61 0.55 -4.57 -16.67
N ARG A 62 -0.22 -3.50 -16.93
CA ARG A 62 0.30 -2.12 -16.95
C ARG A 62 0.79 -1.67 -15.58
N ILE A 63 0.09 -2.05 -14.51
CA ILE A 63 0.55 -1.81 -13.13
C ILE A 63 1.89 -2.53 -12.88
N ALA A 64 1.96 -3.82 -13.17
CA ALA A 64 3.16 -4.62 -12.95
C ALA A 64 4.35 -4.08 -13.76
N ALA A 65 4.12 -3.69 -15.02
CA ALA A 65 5.13 -3.06 -15.88
C ALA A 65 5.61 -1.72 -15.30
N ASP A 66 4.70 -0.88 -14.80
CA ASP A 66 5.07 0.38 -14.15
C ASP A 66 5.93 0.15 -12.88
N LEU A 67 5.48 -0.74 -11.99
CA LEU A 67 6.23 -1.12 -10.79
C LEU A 67 7.56 -1.81 -11.10
N GLY A 68 7.69 -2.46 -12.26
CA GLY A 68 8.94 -3.09 -12.72
C GLY A 68 10.01 -2.08 -13.17
N ARG A 69 9.60 -0.88 -13.60
CA ARG A 69 10.52 0.17 -14.09
C ARG A 69 11.01 1.13 -13.00
N ARG A 70 10.35 1.13 -11.84
CA ARG A 70 10.64 2.08 -10.75
C ARG A 70 11.83 1.64 -9.92
N ALA A 71 12.56 2.62 -9.40
CA ALA A 71 13.59 2.38 -8.40
C ALA A 71 12.97 1.73 -7.15
N PRO A 72 13.66 0.79 -6.48
CA PRO A 72 13.24 0.29 -5.18
C PRO A 72 13.06 1.44 -4.19
N LEU A 73 12.00 1.39 -3.38
CA LEU A 73 11.70 2.38 -2.37
C LEU A 73 11.93 1.79 -0.99
N ALA A 74 12.80 2.42 -0.21
CA ALA A 74 13.10 2.03 1.17
C ALA A 74 11.88 2.21 2.08
N ASP A 75 11.79 1.40 3.13
CA ASP A 75 10.63 1.44 4.04
C ASP A 75 10.53 2.77 4.80
N GLY A 76 11.65 3.39 5.12
CA GLY A 76 11.69 4.72 5.73
C GLY A 76 11.04 5.79 4.83
N ASP A 77 11.38 5.80 3.54
CA ASP A 77 10.79 6.73 2.57
C ASP A 77 9.30 6.47 2.35
N ARG A 78 8.91 5.18 2.34
CA ARG A 78 7.51 4.79 2.24
C ARG A 78 6.72 5.27 3.45
N ALA A 79 7.25 5.08 4.66
CA ALA A 79 6.63 5.54 5.90
C ALA A 79 6.53 7.08 5.92
N ALA A 80 7.59 7.79 5.53
CA ALA A 80 7.61 9.24 5.44
C ALA A 80 6.59 9.81 4.43
N ALA A 81 6.23 9.05 3.39
CA ALA A 81 5.23 9.45 2.42
C ALA A 81 3.77 9.20 2.86
N ARG A 82 3.52 8.40 3.90
CA ARG A 82 2.14 8.09 4.37
C ARG A 82 1.35 9.32 4.83
N PRO A 83 1.91 10.27 5.61
CA PRO A 83 1.17 11.48 5.98
C PRO A 83 0.81 12.34 4.76
N LEU A 84 1.68 12.38 3.74
CA LEU A 84 1.37 13.09 2.48
C LEU A 84 0.30 12.36 1.67
N GLN A 85 0.31 11.02 1.66
CA GLN A 85 -0.77 10.22 1.09
C GLN A 85 -2.11 10.59 1.73
N GLN A 86 -2.16 10.73 3.05
CA GLN A 86 -3.36 11.13 3.79
C GLN A 86 -3.79 12.57 3.44
N ALA A 87 -2.85 13.54 3.43
CA ALA A 87 -3.14 14.92 3.06
C ALA A 87 -3.69 15.06 1.63
N LEU A 88 -3.24 14.19 0.71
CA LEU A 88 -3.78 14.09 -0.64
C LEU A 88 -5.27 13.72 -0.62
N MET A 89 -5.64 12.68 0.13
CA MET A 89 -7.03 12.23 0.24
C MET A 89 -7.91 13.31 0.88
N GLU A 90 -7.43 13.98 1.91
CA GLU A 90 -8.12 15.13 2.51
C GLU A 90 -8.30 16.29 1.53
N GLY A 91 -7.34 16.49 0.63
CA GLY A 91 -7.47 17.40 -0.52
C GLY A 91 -8.60 16.99 -1.46
N PHE A 92 -8.78 15.70 -1.74
CA PHE A 92 -9.91 15.23 -2.54
C PHE A 92 -11.26 15.42 -1.83
N VAL A 93 -11.32 15.19 -0.52
CA VAL A 93 -12.54 15.47 0.26
C VAL A 93 -12.91 16.95 0.14
N ARG A 94 -11.95 17.86 0.38
CA ARG A 94 -12.21 19.30 0.39
C ARG A 94 -12.52 19.88 -1.00
N GLU A 95 -11.76 19.46 -2.02
CA GLU A 95 -11.74 20.14 -3.33
C GLU A 95 -12.60 19.43 -4.38
N LEU A 96 -12.83 18.13 -4.22
CA LEU A 96 -13.66 17.33 -5.12
C LEU A 96 -14.97 16.89 -4.46
N GLY A 97 -15.17 17.17 -3.16
CA GLY A 97 -16.33 16.68 -2.40
C GLY A 97 -16.34 15.16 -2.23
N ALA A 98 -15.16 14.52 -2.30
CA ALA A 98 -15.04 13.08 -2.21
C ALA A 98 -15.39 12.56 -0.80
N ASP A 99 -15.97 11.37 -0.72
CA ASP A 99 -16.10 10.60 0.52
C ASP A 99 -14.98 9.56 0.57
N CYS A 100 -14.07 9.71 1.53
CA CYS A 100 -12.86 8.90 1.67
C CYS A 100 -12.87 8.16 3.01
N PRO A 101 -13.28 6.89 3.06
CA PRO A 101 -13.45 6.16 4.32
C PRO A 101 -12.11 5.82 5.00
N GLY A 102 -11.01 5.75 4.23
CA GLY A 102 -9.68 5.50 4.79
C GLY A 102 -8.56 5.57 3.76
N PRO A 103 -7.28 5.48 4.21
CA PRO A 103 -6.09 5.67 3.37
C PRO A 103 -5.81 4.53 2.38
N THR A 104 -6.49 3.38 2.55
CA THR A 104 -6.36 2.19 1.70
C THR A 104 -7.62 1.87 0.93
N GLU A 105 -8.69 2.63 1.15
CA GLU A 105 -10.01 2.41 0.57
C GLU A 105 -10.29 3.47 -0.49
N PRO A 106 -10.91 3.12 -1.63
CA PRO A 106 -11.24 4.10 -2.65
C PRO A 106 -12.16 5.19 -2.11
N CYS A 107 -11.98 6.42 -2.60
CA CYS A 107 -12.94 7.48 -2.34
C CYS A 107 -14.06 7.47 -3.38
N LEU A 108 -15.28 7.72 -2.91
CA LEU A 108 -16.43 7.95 -3.75
C LEU A 108 -16.49 9.42 -4.15
N LEU A 109 -16.69 9.70 -5.43
CA LEU A 109 -16.87 11.05 -5.94
C LEU A 109 -18.36 11.38 -6.10
N PRO A 110 -18.76 12.63 -5.83
CA PRO A 110 -20.14 13.04 -6.01
C PRO A 110 -20.51 12.94 -7.49
N GLN A 111 -21.62 12.24 -7.77
CA GLN A 111 -22.16 12.16 -9.12
C GLN A 111 -22.73 13.52 -9.56
N ALA A 112 -22.56 13.85 -10.83
CA ALA A 112 -23.15 15.04 -11.41
C ALA A 112 -24.68 14.96 -11.39
N THR A 113 -25.34 16.05 -11.03
CA THR A 113 -26.80 16.17 -11.07
C THR A 113 -27.21 17.10 -12.22
N PRO A 114 -28.10 16.70 -13.15
CA PRO A 114 -28.80 15.41 -13.23
C PRO A 114 -27.88 14.23 -13.65
N PRO A 115 -28.22 12.98 -13.25
CA PRO A 115 -27.36 11.79 -13.36
C PRO A 115 -26.97 11.38 -14.80
N GLU A 116 -27.67 11.92 -15.80
CA GLU A 116 -27.35 11.67 -17.22
C GLU A 116 -26.05 12.38 -17.67
N ALA A 117 -25.59 13.37 -16.92
CA ALA A 117 -24.35 14.08 -17.21
C ALA A 117 -23.17 13.46 -16.47
N VAL A 118 -22.85 12.17 -16.67
CA VAL A 118 -21.60 11.57 -16.17
C VAL A 118 -20.41 12.33 -16.78
N ARG A 119 -19.97 13.38 -16.10
CA ARG A 119 -18.81 14.17 -16.52
C ARG A 119 -17.58 13.51 -15.93
N ALA A 120 -16.65 13.16 -16.81
CA ALA A 120 -15.29 12.87 -16.40
C ALA A 120 -14.78 14.03 -15.55
N THR A 121 -14.15 13.70 -14.42
CA THR A 121 -13.46 14.69 -13.59
C THR A 121 -12.40 15.36 -14.46
N PRO A 122 -12.43 16.68 -14.68
CA PRO A 122 -11.44 17.33 -15.52
C PRO A 122 -10.05 17.25 -14.85
N PRO A 123 -8.96 17.01 -15.60
CA PRO A 123 -7.60 16.99 -15.05
C PRO A 123 -7.26 18.21 -14.20
N GLU A 124 -7.76 19.38 -14.56
CA GLU A 124 -7.55 20.64 -13.84
C GLU A 124 -8.16 20.62 -12.44
N ALA A 125 -9.29 19.94 -12.22
CA ALA A 125 -9.86 19.80 -10.88
C ALA A 125 -8.98 18.94 -9.98
N VAL A 126 -8.47 17.82 -10.50
CA VAL A 126 -7.52 16.96 -9.78
C VAL A 126 -6.22 17.72 -9.49
N ARG A 127 -5.72 18.50 -10.46
CA ARG A 127 -4.54 19.35 -10.28
C ARG A 127 -4.74 20.38 -9.16
N ARG A 128 -5.87 21.08 -9.13
CA ARG A 128 -6.20 22.03 -8.06
C ARG A 128 -6.23 21.33 -6.70
N ALA A 129 -6.85 20.14 -6.62
CA ALA A 129 -6.91 19.38 -5.38
C ALA A 129 -5.54 19.02 -4.84
N LEU A 130 -4.61 18.59 -5.72
CA LEU A 130 -3.23 18.28 -5.34
C LEU A 130 -2.45 19.52 -4.90
N VAL A 131 -2.59 20.64 -5.62
CA VAL A 131 -1.94 21.91 -5.22
C VAL A 131 -2.47 22.40 -3.88
N ALA A 132 -3.79 22.31 -3.65
CA ALA A 132 -4.41 22.68 -2.37
C ALA A 132 -3.99 21.74 -1.22
N ALA A 133 -3.61 20.50 -1.52
CA ALA A 133 -3.00 19.57 -0.57
C ALA A 133 -1.49 19.82 -0.34
N GLY A 134 -0.91 20.85 -0.95
CA GLY A 134 0.48 21.26 -0.76
C GLY A 134 1.49 20.60 -1.70
N PHE A 135 1.04 19.85 -2.70
CA PHE A 135 1.94 19.26 -3.69
C PHE A 135 2.41 20.29 -4.70
N VAL A 136 3.74 20.44 -4.82
CA VAL A 136 4.37 21.32 -5.80
C VAL A 136 4.50 20.58 -7.13
N ASP A 137 4.05 21.22 -8.20
CA ASP A 137 4.13 20.72 -9.59
C ASP A 137 3.62 19.27 -9.78
N PRO A 138 2.37 18.96 -9.39
CA PRO A 138 1.82 17.64 -9.63
C PRO A 138 1.66 17.39 -11.13
N VAL A 139 1.97 16.18 -11.57
CA VAL A 139 1.69 15.74 -12.94
C VAL A 139 0.25 15.22 -12.97
N VAL A 140 -0.60 15.84 -13.77
CA VAL A 140 -2.00 15.43 -13.92
C VAL A 140 -2.38 15.50 -15.39
N ARG A 141 -2.90 14.39 -15.93
CA ARG A 141 -3.31 14.28 -17.34
C ARG A 141 -4.30 13.14 -17.54
N ALA A 142 -4.98 13.13 -18.68
CA ALA A 142 -5.71 11.95 -19.12
C ALA A 142 -4.76 10.74 -19.20
N ALA A 143 -5.26 9.57 -18.78
CA ALA A 143 -4.53 8.32 -18.88
C ALA A 143 -4.39 7.90 -20.34
N ARG A 144 -3.17 7.55 -20.72
CA ARG A 144 -2.79 6.93 -21.99
C ARG A 144 -3.01 5.43 -21.89
N ILE A 145 -3.09 4.78 -23.05
CA ILE A 145 -3.30 3.32 -23.12
C ILE A 145 -2.20 2.50 -22.44
N THR A 146 -1.00 3.05 -22.29
CA THR A 146 0.16 2.40 -21.64
C THR A 146 0.29 2.73 -20.16
N ASP A 147 -0.57 3.59 -19.60
CA ASP A 147 -0.45 4.01 -18.21
C ASP A 147 -0.98 2.95 -17.22
N PRO A 148 -0.49 2.96 -15.97
CA PRO A 148 -0.99 2.11 -14.89
C PRO A 148 -2.34 2.61 -14.32
N ALA A 149 -3.28 2.94 -15.21
CA ALA A 149 -4.63 3.41 -14.93
C ALA A 149 -5.67 2.75 -15.85
N PRO A 150 -6.96 2.71 -15.47
CA PRO A 150 -8.04 2.36 -16.38
C PRO A 150 -8.15 3.36 -17.53
N SER A 151 -8.70 2.90 -18.66
CA SER A 151 -9.00 3.77 -19.81
C SER A 151 -10.00 4.86 -19.43
N GLY A 152 -9.80 6.08 -19.92
CA GLY A 152 -10.69 7.22 -19.62
C GLY A 152 -10.49 7.84 -18.23
N ALA A 153 -9.59 7.31 -17.40
CA ALA A 153 -9.26 7.90 -16.12
C ALA A 153 -8.37 9.14 -16.27
N VAL A 154 -8.38 10.00 -15.25
CA VAL A 154 -7.32 10.99 -15.02
C VAL A 154 -6.23 10.34 -14.19
N LEU A 155 -5.02 10.27 -14.73
CA LEU A 155 -3.85 9.81 -14.00
C LEU A 155 -3.16 11.01 -13.35
N TYR A 156 -2.74 10.84 -12.10
CA TYR A 156 -1.97 11.84 -11.39
C TYR A 156 -0.75 11.25 -10.69
N ALA A 157 0.25 12.09 -10.49
CA ALA A 157 1.31 11.81 -9.55
C ALA A 157 1.89 13.07 -8.91
N ALA A 158 2.37 12.91 -7.68
CA ALA A 158 3.05 13.95 -6.93
C ALA A 158 4.28 13.40 -6.21
N ARG A 159 5.30 14.24 -6.02
CA ARG A 159 6.48 13.89 -5.24
C ARG A 159 6.14 13.92 -3.75
N ALA A 160 6.64 12.93 -3.01
CA ALA A 160 6.55 12.82 -1.57
C ALA A 160 7.93 12.43 -1.01
N GLY A 161 8.82 13.41 -0.88
CA GLY A 161 10.23 13.15 -0.59
C GLY A 161 10.88 12.32 -1.69
N TYR A 162 11.51 11.20 -1.32
CA TYR A 162 12.07 10.23 -2.29
C TYR A 162 11.02 9.34 -2.95
N ALA A 163 9.81 9.29 -2.42
CA ALA A 163 8.69 8.54 -2.99
C ALA A 163 7.89 9.36 -4.01
N CYS A 164 7.04 8.65 -4.73
CA CYS A 164 5.99 9.17 -5.58
C CYS A 164 4.63 8.64 -5.10
N LEU A 165 3.65 9.53 -5.02
CA LEU A 165 2.25 9.16 -4.90
C LEU A 165 1.68 9.06 -6.31
N VAL A 166 1.19 7.88 -6.70
CA VAL A 166 0.65 7.64 -8.04
C VAL A 166 -0.75 7.04 -7.94
N GLY A 167 -1.73 7.73 -8.49
CA GLY A 167 -3.12 7.32 -8.44
C GLY A 167 -3.90 7.75 -9.67
N HIS A 168 -5.18 7.44 -9.69
CA HIS A 168 -6.07 7.83 -10.77
C HIS A 168 -7.47 8.15 -10.25
N VAL A 169 -8.19 8.93 -11.04
CA VAL A 169 -9.57 9.35 -10.80
C VAL A 169 -10.44 8.93 -11.98
N GLN A 170 -11.57 8.30 -11.69
CA GLN A 170 -12.66 7.99 -12.61
C GLN A 170 -13.91 8.77 -12.14
N PRO A 171 -14.98 8.89 -12.96
CA PRO A 171 -16.13 9.74 -12.64
C PRO A 171 -16.73 9.57 -11.24
N GLU A 172 -16.74 8.33 -10.73
CA GLU A 172 -17.38 7.99 -9.46
C GLU A 172 -16.39 7.58 -8.36
N ILE A 173 -15.12 7.38 -8.72
CA ILE A 173 -14.16 6.77 -7.79
C ILE A 173 -12.75 7.33 -7.97
N ALA A 174 -12.10 7.67 -6.86
CA ALA A 174 -10.67 7.93 -6.81
C ALA A 174 -9.99 6.77 -6.08
N ALA A 175 -9.12 6.04 -6.79
CA ALA A 175 -8.37 4.96 -6.17
C ALA A 175 -7.34 5.53 -5.17
N PRO A 176 -7.06 4.83 -4.06
CA PRO A 176 -6.00 5.24 -3.15
C PRO A 176 -4.68 5.37 -3.91
N PRO A 177 -3.95 6.47 -3.78
CA PRO A 177 -2.66 6.62 -4.42
C PRO A 177 -1.69 5.61 -3.84
N ARG A 178 -0.93 4.95 -4.72
CA ARG A 178 0.15 4.06 -4.30
C ARG A 178 1.39 4.85 -3.95
N VAL A 179 2.13 4.38 -2.95
CA VAL A 179 3.42 4.93 -2.54
C VAL A 179 4.53 4.10 -3.22
N VAL A 180 5.10 4.66 -4.28
CA VAL A 180 6.05 3.95 -5.16
C VAL A 180 7.35 4.72 -5.32
N GLY A 181 8.38 4.06 -5.82
CA GLY A 181 9.64 4.72 -6.19
C GLY A 181 9.51 5.59 -7.45
N ARG A 182 10.56 6.37 -7.71
CA ARG A 182 10.69 7.19 -8.92
C ARG A 182 10.99 6.33 -10.14
N LEU A 183 10.69 6.86 -11.32
CA LEU A 183 11.17 6.33 -12.59
C LEU A 183 12.69 6.55 -12.74
N PRO A 184 13.36 5.88 -13.70
CA PRO A 184 14.82 6.00 -13.88
C PRO A 184 15.31 7.41 -14.19
N ASP A 185 14.46 8.24 -14.82
CA ASP A 185 14.71 9.67 -15.07
C ASP A 185 14.47 10.56 -13.84
N GLY A 186 14.11 9.97 -12.71
CA GLY A 186 13.80 10.65 -11.46
C GLY A 186 12.40 11.25 -11.39
N ALA A 187 11.56 11.11 -12.42
CA ALA A 187 10.18 11.58 -12.45
C ALA A 187 9.21 10.60 -11.74
N CYS A 188 7.99 11.06 -11.45
CA CYS A 188 6.94 10.20 -10.90
C CYS A 188 6.06 9.54 -11.97
N LEU A 189 5.92 10.19 -13.13
CA LEU A 189 5.23 9.72 -14.32
C LEU A 189 6.02 10.15 -15.56
N SER A 190 5.97 9.32 -16.62
CA SER A 190 6.46 9.72 -17.93
C SER A 190 5.54 10.78 -18.52
N THR A 191 6.15 11.87 -19.00
CA THR A 191 5.47 12.99 -19.67
C THR A 191 4.95 12.62 -21.04
#